data_AF-A0A351H650-F1
#
_entry.id   AF-A0A351H650-F1
#
_cell.length_a   1.000
_cell.length_b   1.000
_cell.length_c   1.000
_cell.angle_alpha   90.00
_cell.angle_beta   90.00
_cell.angle_gamma   90.00
#
_symmetry.space_group_name_H-M   'P 1'
#
loop_
_entity.id
_entity.type
_entity.pdbx_description
1 polymer ?
#
loop_
_entity_poly.entity_id
_entity_poly.type
_entity_poly.pdbx_seq_one_letter_code
_entity_poly.pdbx_strand_id
1 'polypeptide(L)'
;MNITEVKANIKNGAYDNSFSMLYGDVSAARARYLKACESFDGIFGGKENIRLFSAPGRTEVGGNHTDHQHGCVLAGGVNLDVIAVAAPNNDGKVRIKSEGYDMDVIDITELEKNTAEHGRASALIRGVLSRF
;
A
#
# COMPACT_ATOMS: atom_id res chain seq x y z
N MET A 1 12.20 -12.74 -3.24
CA MET A 1 12.98 -12.05 -2.20
C MET A 1 12.30 -12.28 -0.86
N ASN A 2 13.07 -12.70 0.14
CA ASN A 2 12.63 -12.75 1.53
C ASN A 2 12.88 -11.41 2.24
N ILE A 3 12.46 -11.32 3.50
CA ILE A 3 12.55 -10.06 4.25
C ILE A 3 13.98 -9.61 4.52
N THR A 4 14.90 -10.56 4.71
CA THR A 4 16.33 -10.28 4.95
C THR A 4 16.95 -9.64 3.71
N GLU A 5 16.67 -10.18 2.54
CA GLU A 5 17.14 -9.65 1.25
C GLU A 5 16.57 -8.26 0.98
N VAL A 6 15.27 -8.04 1.23
CA VAL A 6 14.64 -6.72 1.05
C VAL A 6 15.27 -5.68 1.99
N LYS A 7 15.44 -6.01 3.28
CA LYS A 7 16.12 -5.12 4.25
C LYS A 7 17.57 -4.84 3.85
N ALA A 8 18.29 -5.83 3.33
CA ALA A 8 19.66 -5.64 2.84
C ALA A 8 19.71 -4.72 1.62
N ASN A 9 18.81 -4.90 0.65
CA ASN A 9 18.69 -4.03 -0.53
C ASN A 9 18.42 -2.58 -0.15
N ILE A 10 17.55 -2.33 0.84
CA ILE A 10 17.30 -0.98 1.36
C ILE A 10 18.58 -0.38 1.98
N LYS A 11 19.28 -1.14 2.84
CA LYS A 11 20.50 -0.66 3.52
C LYS A 11 21.65 -0.39 2.55
N ASN A 12 21.78 -1.22 1.52
CA ASN A 12 22.83 -1.16 0.51
C ASN A 12 22.51 -0.18 -0.63
N GLY A 13 21.36 0.50 -0.58
CA GLY A 13 21.02 1.59 -1.50
C GLY A 13 20.45 1.15 -2.86
N ALA A 14 19.99 -0.09 -2.98
CA ALA A 14 19.39 -0.59 -4.22
C ALA A 14 18.14 0.21 -4.65
N TYR A 15 17.50 0.92 -3.70
CA TYR A 15 16.31 1.74 -3.93
C TYR A 15 16.56 3.26 -3.83
N ASP A 16 17.81 3.70 -3.66
CA ASP A 16 18.12 5.11 -3.39
C ASP A 16 17.67 6.04 -4.51
N ASN A 17 17.78 5.62 -5.77
CA ASN A 17 17.28 6.41 -6.90
C ASN A 17 15.76 6.64 -6.80
N SER A 18 15.00 5.59 -6.46
CA SER A 18 13.55 5.69 -6.25
C SER A 18 13.22 6.53 -5.02
N PHE A 19 13.95 6.35 -3.91
CA PHE A 19 13.75 7.15 -2.70
C PHE A 19 14.09 8.63 -2.89
N SER A 20 15.15 8.93 -3.62
CA SER A 20 15.51 10.30 -3.99
C SER A 20 14.44 10.93 -4.89
N MET A 21 13.90 10.16 -5.85
CA MET A 21 12.84 10.64 -6.74
C MET A 21 11.53 10.92 -5.99
N LEU A 22 11.13 10.03 -5.08
CA LEU A 22 9.86 10.12 -4.37
C LEU A 22 9.88 11.12 -3.20
N TYR A 23 10.99 11.17 -2.46
CA TYR A 23 11.03 11.84 -1.16
C TYR A 23 12.17 12.87 -1.02
N GLY A 24 13.18 12.82 -1.89
CA GLY A 24 14.39 13.64 -1.78
C GLY A 24 15.34 13.21 -0.65
N ASP A 25 14.80 13.01 0.56
CA ASP A 25 15.54 12.49 1.72
C ASP A 25 15.58 10.95 1.70
N VAL A 26 16.66 10.42 1.14
CA VAL A 26 16.93 8.98 1.06
C VAL A 26 17.04 8.34 2.44
N SER A 27 17.59 9.05 3.44
CA SER A 27 17.78 8.50 4.78
C SER A 27 16.43 8.29 5.49
N ALA A 28 15.56 9.30 5.43
CA ALA A 28 14.21 9.21 5.98
C ALA A 28 13.38 8.13 5.27
N ALA A 29 13.50 8.02 3.94
CA ALA A 29 12.84 6.98 3.16
C ALA A 29 13.30 5.57 3.58
N ARG A 30 14.62 5.34 3.67
CA ARG A 30 15.17 4.05 4.13
C ARG A 30 14.64 3.68 5.51
N ALA A 31 14.67 4.61 6.46
CA ALA A 31 14.16 4.37 7.82
C ALA A 31 12.67 3.99 7.81
N ARG A 32 11.85 4.69 7.02
CA ARG A 32 10.42 4.43 6.88
C ARG A 32 10.12 3.04 6.31
N TYR A 33 10.80 2.65 5.22
CA TYR A 33 10.60 1.34 4.60
C TYR A 33 11.16 0.19 5.44
N LEU A 34 12.27 0.40 6.16
CA LEU A 34 12.81 -0.58 7.11
C LEU A 34 11.84 -0.82 8.27
N LYS A 35 11.25 0.24 8.84
CA LYS A 35 10.21 0.12 9.87
C LYS A 35 9.01 -0.69 9.37
N ALA A 36 8.55 -0.42 8.14
CA ALA A 36 7.46 -1.19 7.54
C ALA A 36 7.82 -2.67 7.33
N CYS A 37 9.07 -2.95 6.91
CA CYS A 37 9.60 -4.31 6.79
C CYS A 37 9.67 -5.02 8.14
N GLU A 38 10.08 -4.35 9.20
CA GLU A 38 10.12 -4.89 10.57
C GLU A 38 8.72 -5.26 11.08
N SER A 39 7.75 -4.35 10.92
CA SER A 39 6.36 -4.63 11.26
C SER A 39 5.79 -5.82 10.47
N PHE A 40 6.03 -5.86 9.16
CA PHE A 40 5.56 -6.95 8.30
C PHE A 40 6.14 -8.30 8.74
N ASP A 41 7.45 -8.35 9.03
CA ASP A 41 8.14 -9.56 9.50
C ASP A 41 7.56 -10.05 10.82
N GLY A 42 7.37 -9.15 11.79
CA GLY A 42 6.82 -9.49 13.10
C GLY A 42 5.39 -9.99 13.06
N ILE A 43 4.58 -9.53 12.09
CA ILE A 43 3.17 -9.95 11.96
C ILE A 43 3.04 -11.22 11.13
N PHE A 44 3.73 -11.30 9.98
CA PHE A 44 3.46 -12.31 8.97
C PHE A 44 4.53 -13.39 8.84
N GLY A 45 5.78 -13.12 9.24
CA GLY A 45 6.90 -14.07 9.38
C GLY A 45 7.21 -14.97 8.18
N GLY A 46 8.49 -15.10 7.82
CA GLY A 46 8.94 -16.17 6.90
C GLY A 46 8.25 -16.17 5.53
N LYS A 47 7.87 -14.99 5.03
CA LYS A 47 7.26 -14.84 3.71
C LYS A 47 8.33 -14.70 2.63
N GLU A 48 8.03 -15.30 1.49
CA GLU A 48 8.81 -15.19 0.26
C GLU A 48 8.12 -14.27 -0.75
N ASN A 49 8.87 -13.87 -1.77
CA ASN A 49 8.37 -12.99 -2.84
C ASN A 49 7.80 -11.66 -2.33
N ILE A 50 8.44 -11.10 -1.30
CA ILE A 50 8.09 -9.80 -0.74
C ILE A 50 8.32 -8.69 -1.76
N ARG A 51 7.38 -7.75 -1.83
CA ARG A 51 7.39 -6.57 -2.69
C ARG A 51 7.07 -5.31 -1.88
N LEU A 52 7.64 -4.19 -2.32
CA LEU A 52 7.42 -2.86 -1.76
C LEU A 52 6.52 -2.07 -2.72
N PHE A 53 5.56 -1.34 -2.18
CA PHE A 53 4.65 -0.49 -2.94
C PHE A 53 4.53 0.89 -2.30
N SER A 54 4.23 1.89 -3.12
CA SER A 54 3.82 3.24 -2.71
C SER A 54 2.65 3.67 -3.58
N ALA A 55 1.66 4.32 -2.97
CA ALA A 55 0.53 4.94 -3.63
C ALA A 55 0.40 6.39 -3.13
N PRO A 56 0.71 7.41 -3.97
CA PRO A 56 0.63 8.80 -3.56
C PRO A 56 -0.82 9.25 -3.43
N GLY A 57 -1.07 10.13 -2.48
CA GLY A 57 -2.25 10.97 -2.46
C GLY A 57 -2.23 11.96 -3.62
N ARG A 58 -3.30 12.74 -3.74
CA ARG A 58 -3.46 13.71 -4.83
C ARG A 58 -4.10 15.00 -4.35
N THR A 59 -3.71 16.10 -4.96
CA THR A 59 -4.36 17.40 -4.84
C THR A 59 -5.06 17.75 -6.15
N GLU A 60 -6.17 18.49 -6.06
CA GLU A 60 -6.86 19.08 -7.21
C GLU A 60 -6.54 20.57 -7.24
N VAL A 61 -5.93 21.02 -8.33
CA VAL A 61 -5.52 22.42 -8.55
C VAL A 61 -6.64 23.21 -9.22
N GLY A 62 -7.47 22.55 -10.03
CA GLY A 62 -8.62 23.15 -10.68
C GLY A 62 -9.54 22.12 -11.33
N GLY A 63 -10.77 22.54 -11.64
CA GLY A 63 -11.80 21.67 -12.23
C GLY A 63 -12.57 20.83 -11.20
N ASN A 64 -12.58 21.23 -9.93
CA ASN A 64 -13.30 20.51 -8.87
C ASN A 64 -14.79 20.33 -9.23
N HIS A 65 -15.35 19.17 -8.89
CA HIS A 65 -16.75 18.78 -9.15
C HIS A 65 -17.16 18.74 -10.63
N THR A 66 -16.23 18.84 -11.58
CA THR A 66 -16.53 18.74 -13.02
C THR A 66 -16.40 17.32 -13.58
N ASP A 67 -15.70 16.44 -12.87
CA ASP A 67 -15.42 15.05 -13.24
C ASP A 67 -16.71 14.23 -13.41
N HIS A 68 -17.68 14.41 -12.51
CA HIS A 68 -18.99 13.77 -12.59
C HIS A 68 -19.92 14.35 -13.68
N GLN A 69 -19.48 15.40 -14.37
CA GLN A 69 -20.20 16.07 -15.47
C GLN A 69 -19.44 15.97 -16.79
N HIS A 70 -18.49 15.03 -16.91
CA HIS A 70 -17.62 14.85 -18.08
C HIS A 70 -16.72 16.06 -18.40
N GLY A 71 -16.39 16.88 -17.40
CA GLY A 71 -15.41 17.96 -17.51
C GLY A 71 -13.96 17.49 -17.38
N CYS A 72 -13.03 18.44 -17.28
CA CYS A 72 -11.60 18.20 -17.13
C CYS A 72 -11.10 18.65 -15.75
N VAL A 73 -10.21 17.86 -15.16
CA VAL A 73 -9.57 18.15 -13.86
C VAL A 73 -8.07 18.35 -14.06
N LEU A 74 -7.51 19.33 -13.35
CA LEU A 74 -6.06 19.49 -13.18
C LEU A 74 -5.69 19.00 -11.78
N ALA A 75 -5.02 17.84 -11.71
CA ALA A 75 -4.59 17.23 -10.46
C ALA A 75 -3.11 16.86 -10.49
N GLY A 76 -2.51 16.76 -9.31
CA GLY A 76 -1.12 16.34 -9.13
C GLY A 76 -0.98 15.39 -7.95
N GLY A 77 -0.07 14.41 -8.09
CA GLY A 77 0.35 13.57 -6.97
C GLY A 77 1.10 14.41 -5.93
N VAL A 78 0.87 14.14 -4.66
CA VAL A 78 1.62 14.75 -3.56
C VAL A 78 2.61 13.75 -2.98
N ASN A 79 3.61 14.24 -2.24
CA ASN A 79 4.61 13.41 -1.56
C ASN A 79 4.06 12.67 -0.32
N LEU A 80 2.81 12.96 0.09
CA LEU A 80 2.08 12.17 1.08
C LEU A 80 1.51 10.92 0.41
N ASP A 81 1.95 9.75 0.85
CA ASP A 81 1.60 8.46 0.26
C ASP A 81 1.30 7.40 1.33
N VAL A 82 0.68 6.30 0.87
CA VAL A 82 0.59 5.04 1.62
C VAL A 82 1.64 4.09 1.06
N ILE A 83 2.45 3.49 1.92
CA ILE A 83 3.41 2.44 1.54
C ILE A 83 2.92 1.08 2.00
N ALA A 84 3.30 0.02 1.30
CA ALA A 84 2.99 -1.34 1.69
C ALA A 84 4.19 -2.28 1.48
N VAL A 85 4.33 -3.22 2.42
CA VAL A 85 5.16 -4.41 2.26
C VAL A 85 4.17 -5.57 2.12
N ALA A 86 4.23 -6.28 1.00
CA ALA A 86 3.27 -7.33 0.71
C ALA A 86 3.95 -8.57 0.14
N ALA A 87 3.36 -9.73 0.42
CA ALA A 87 3.78 -11.01 -0.11
C ALA A 87 2.54 -11.84 -0.46
N PRO A 88 2.61 -12.71 -1.48
CA PRO A 88 1.56 -13.67 -1.72
C PRO A 88 1.41 -14.62 -0.52
N ASN A 89 0.17 -15.03 -0.27
CA ASN A 89 -0.14 -16.21 0.52
C ASN A 89 -0.99 -17.14 -0.36
N ASN A 90 -0.97 -18.44 -0.05
CA ASN A 90 -1.65 -19.45 -0.85
C ASN A 90 -2.86 -20.02 -0.08
N ASP A 91 -3.54 -19.19 0.71
CA ASP A 91 -4.64 -19.62 1.59
C ASP A 91 -5.99 -18.99 1.27
N GLY A 92 -6.08 -18.28 0.14
CA GLY A 92 -7.33 -17.66 -0.31
C GLY A 92 -7.78 -16.46 0.51
N LYS A 93 -6.95 -15.93 1.41
CA LYS A 93 -7.32 -14.80 2.27
C LYS A 93 -6.35 -13.63 2.13
N VAL A 94 -6.88 -12.47 1.78
CA VAL A 94 -6.14 -11.21 1.84
C VAL A 94 -6.15 -10.71 3.28
N ARG A 95 -4.97 -10.37 3.81
CA ARG A 95 -4.79 -9.83 5.16
C ARG A 95 -4.03 -8.52 5.08
N ILE A 96 -4.62 -7.44 5.55
CA ILE A 96 -4.00 -6.11 5.54
C ILE A 96 -3.99 -5.56 6.96
N LYS A 97 -2.79 -5.25 7.47
CA LYS A 97 -2.62 -4.58 8.76
C LYS A 97 -2.10 -3.16 8.52
N SER A 98 -2.95 -2.18 8.77
CA SER A 98 -2.58 -0.77 8.76
C SER A 98 -2.04 -0.34 10.13
N GLU A 99 -1.02 0.51 10.16
CA GLU A 99 -0.47 1.05 11.42
C GLU A 99 -1.57 1.82 12.17
N GLY A 100 -1.80 1.45 13.44
CA GLY A 100 -2.84 2.08 14.28
C GLY A 100 -4.27 1.53 14.12
N TYR A 101 -4.51 0.57 13.23
CA TYR A 101 -5.84 -0.03 13.00
C TYR A 101 -5.83 -1.54 13.12
N ASP A 102 -6.98 -2.16 13.35
CA ASP A 102 -7.11 -3.61 13.34
C ASP A 102 -6.82 -4.22 11.96
N MET A 103 -6.51 -5.52 11.91
CA MET A 103 -6.23 -6.22 10.67
C MET A 103 -7.53 -6.51 9.92
N ASP A 104 -7.61 -6.10 8.66
CA ASP A 104 -8.68 -6.52 7.75
C ASP A 104 -8.35 -7.90 7.17
N VAL A 105 -9.34 -8.79 7.12
CA VAL A 105 -9.23 -10.13 6.55
C VAL A 105 -10.38 -10.37 5.60
N ILE A 106 -10.07 -10.61 4.32
CA ILE A 106 -11.05 -10.82 3.25
C ILE A 106 -10.81 -12.18 2.60
N ASP A 107 -11.84 -13.01 2.54
CA ASP A 107 -11.84 -14.25 1.76
C ASP A 107 -12.06 -13.91 0.28
N ILE A 108 -11.17 -14.36 -0.60
CA ILE A 108 -11.27 -14.05 -2.03
C ILE A 108 -12.44 -14.75 -2.73
N THR A 109 -13.10 -15.70 -2.05
CA THR A 109 -14.29 -16.38 -2.57
C THR A 109 -15.60 -15.65 -2.22
N GLU A 110 -15.54 -14.69 -1.31
CA GLU A 110 -16.66 -13.85 -0.90
C GLU A 110 -16.38 -12.43 -1.37
N LEU A 111 -16.86 -12.00 -2.53
CA LEU A 111 -16.51 -10.67 -3.07
C LEU A 111 -17.72 -9.75 -3.28
N GLU A 112 -18.91 -10.23 -2.95
CA GLU A 112 -20.14 -9.46 -2.98
C GLU A 112 -20.13 -8.35 -1.92
N LYS A 113 -20.86 -7.28 -2.21
CA LYS A 113 -20.99 -6.13 -1.30
C LYS A 113 -21.54 -6.57 0.06
N ASN A 114 -20.79 -6.29 1.13
CA ASN A 114 -21.20 -6.53 2.50
C ASN A 114 -21.59 -5.22 3.21
N THR A 115 -22.87 -5.08 3.56
CA THR A 115 -23.38 -3.86 4.22
C THR A 115 -22.83 -3.66 5.63
N ALA A 116 -22.38 -4.73 6.30
CA ALA A 116 -21.73 -4.64 7.61
C ALA A 116 -20.35 -3.96 7.56
N GLU A 117 -19.76 -3.83 6.37
CA GLU A 117 -18.45 -3.21 6.13
C GLU A 117 -18.57 -1.75 5.69
N HIS A 118 -19.78 -1.17 5.64
CA HIS A 118 -19.98 0.22 5.26
C HIS A 118 -19.11 1.17 6.09
N GLY A 119 -18.36 2.03 5.39
CA GLY A 119 -17.44 2.99 6.00
C GLY A 119 -16.13 2.38 6.52
N ARG A 120 -15.83 1.10 6.23
CA ARG A 120 -14.60 0.42 6.65
C ARG A 120 -13.67 0.16 5.46
N ALA A 121 -12.38 0.03 5.74
CA ALA A 121 -11.36 -0.30 4.74
C ALA A 121 -11.61 -1.66 4.08
N SER A 122 -12.12 -2.65 4.82
CA SER A 122 -12.54 -3.96 4.29
C SER A 122 -13.47 -3.87 3.07
N ALA A 123 -14.43 -2.93 3.06
CA ALA A 123 -15.30 -2.75 1.90
C ALA A 123 -14.55 -2.25 0.66
N LEU A 124 -13.55 -1.37 0.83
CA LEU A 124 -12.71 -0.89 -0.27
C LEU A 124 -11.83 -2.02 -0.81
N ILE A 125 -11.20 -2.79 0.08
CA ILE A 125 -10.36 -3.94 -0.29
C ILE A 125 -11.18 -4.96 -1.08
N ARG A 126 -12.37 -5.29 -0.60
CA ARG A 126 -13.29 -6.23 -1.27
C ARG A 126 -13.69 -5.73 -2.66
N GLY A 127 -14.02 -4.45 -2.81
CA GLY A 127 -14.36 -3.85 -4.11
C GLY A 127 -13.21 -3.84 -5.11
N VAL A 128 -11.96 -3.71 -4.65
CA VAL A 128 -10.79 -3.87 -5.53
C VAL A 128 -10.65 -5.33 -5.96
N LEU A 129 -10.79 -6.27 -5.02
CA LEU A 129 -10.70 -7.71 -5.31
C LEU A 129 -11.81 -8.19 -6.25
N SER A 130 -13.03 -7.68 -6.12
CA SER A 130 -14.17 -8.07 -6.97
C SER A 130 -14.00 -7.70 -8.45
N ARG A 131 -13.03 -6.84 -8.79
CA ARG A 131 -12.78 -6.39 -10.16
C ARG A 131 -11.91 -7.36 -10.98
N PHE A 132 -11.06 -8.14 -10.31
CA PHE A 132 -10.01 -8.96 -10.93
C PHE A 132 -10.27 -10.45 -10.70
#